data_AF-A0A1I4EXI7-F1
#
_entry.id   AF-A0A1I4EXI7-F1
#
_cell.length_a   1.000
_cell.length_b   1.000
_cell.length_c   1.000
_cell.angle_alpha   90.00
_cell.angle_beta   90.00
_cell.angle_gamma   90.00
#
_symmetry.space_group_name_H-M   'P 1'
#
loop_
_entity.id
_entity.type
_entity.pdbx_description
1 polymer ?
#
loop_
_entity_poly.entity_id
_entity_poly.type
_entity_poly.pdbx_seq_one_letter_code
_entity_poly.pdbx_strand_id
1 'polypeptide(L)' 'MKESLMDIICCPMDKHDLDLEIDSQDDEEVLEGTLVCSECGERYPIEDGIPNLLPPDMRD' A
#
# COMPACT_ATOMS: atom_id res chain seq x y z
N MET A 1 -7.71 -0.40 5.76
CA MET A 1 -7.28 -1.46 4.81
C MET A 1 -7.15 -2.79 5.54
N LYS A 2 -7.75 -3.87 5.00
CA LYS A 2 -7.57 -5.22 5.57
C LYS A 2 -6.24 -5.82 5.13
N GLU A 3 -5.52 -6.47 6.04
CA GLU A 3 -4.26 -7.18 5.72
C GLU A 3 -4.47 -8.26 4.65
N SER A 4 -5.66 -8.87 4.59
CA SER A 4 -6.01 -9.85 3.56
C SER A 4 -6.05 -9.31 2.13
N LEU A 5 -6.00 -7.99 1.93
CA LEU A 5 -5.80 -7.43 0.59
C LEU A 5 -4.36 -7.66 0.09
N MET A 6 -3.37 -7.81 0.97
CA MET A 6 -1.97 -8.03 0.59
C MET A 6 -1.77 -9.30 -0.23
N ASP A 7 -2.60 -10.33 0.00
CA ASP A 7 -2.56 -11.57 -0.77
C ASP A 7 -3.06 -11.43 -2.22
N ILE A 8 -3.74 -10.32 -2.56
CA ILE A 8 -4.34 -10.11 -3.88
C ILE A 8 -3.81 -8.88 -4.63
N ILE A 9 -3.12 -7.96 -3.94
CA ILE A 9 -2.53 -6.77 -4.55
C ILE A 9 -1.04 -6.99 -4.82
N CYS A 10 -0.56 -6.38 -5.89
CA CYS A 10 0.84 -6.33 -6.25
C CYS A 10 1.15 -4.92 -6.77
N CYS A 11 2.43 -4.61 -6.93
CA CYS A 11 2.83 -3.31 -7.45
C CYS A 11 2.27 -3.09 -8.87
N PRO A 12 1.57 -1.97 -9.14
CA PRO A 12 1.01 -1.68 -10.46
C PRO A 12 2.07 -1.45 -11.55
N MET A 13 3.30 -1.14 -11.17
CA MET A 13 4.40 -0.82 -12.09
C MET A 13 5.12 -2.08 -12.60
N ASP A 14 5.52 -2.97 -11.69
CA ASP A 14 6.39 -4.12 -11.96
C ASP A 14 5.80 -5.47 -11.48
N LYS A 15 4.61 -5.45 -10.86
CA LYS A 15 3.88 -6.62 -10.35
C LYS A 15 4.61 -7.43 -9.28
N HIS A 16 5.59 -6.83 -8.61
CA HIS A 16 6.24 -7.44 -7.46
C HIS A 16 5.46 -7.25 -6.16
N ASP A 17 5.89 -7.97 -5.13
CA ASP A 17 5.32 -7.91 -3.79
C ASP A 17 5.53 -6.54 -3.15
N LEU A 18 4.54 -6.12 -2.36
CA LEU A 18 4.52 -4.87 -1.62
C LEU A 18 4.69 -5.17 -0.13
N ASP A 19 5.61 -4.48 0.52
CA ASP A 19 5.79 -4.50 1.97
C ASP A 19 4.86 -3.49 2.65
N LEU A 20 4.16 -3.92 3.71
CA LEU A 20 3.31 -3.04 4.52
C LEU A 20 4.14 -2.36 5.62
N GLU A 21 4.18 -1.04 5.62
CA GLU A 21 4.55 -0.25 6.79
C GLU A 21 3.25 0.27 7.43
N ILE A 22 2.98 -0.15 8.68
CA ILE A 22 1.78 0.27 9.41
C ILE A 22 2.16 1.44 10.34
N ASP A 23 1.52 2.58 10.17
CA ASP A 23 1.65 3.73 11.06
C ASP A 23 0.53 3.73 12.12
N SER A 24 -0.70 3.43 11.70
CA SER A 24 -1.87 3.39 12.57
C SER A 24 -2.81 2.26 12.16
N GLN A 25 -3.22 1.45 13.13
CA GLN A 25 -4.08 0.28 12.95
C GLN A 25 -5.17 0.29 14.02
N ASP A 26 -6.39 -0.03 13.62
CA ASP A 26 -7.54 -0.25 14.49
C ASP A 26 -8.07 -1.67 14.31
N ASP A 27 -7.93 -2.49 15.35
CA ASP A 27 -8.22 -3.93 15.33
C ASP A 27 -7.58 -4.66 14.13
N GLU A 28 -8.38 -5.03 13.13
CA GLU A 28 -7.99 -5.76 11.90
C GLU A 28 -7.87 -4.83 10.67
N GLU A 29 -7.97 -3.51 10.88
CA GLU A 29 -8.00 -2.53 9.81
C GLU A 29 -6.89 -1.49 9.96
N VAL A 30 -5.98 -1.46 8.98
CA VAL A 30 -4.92 -0.45 8.90
C VAL A 30 -5.54 0.89 8.51
N LEU A 31 -5.46 1.88 9.39
CA LEU A 31 -5.99 3.24 9.16
C LEU A 31 -4.97 4.12 8.43
N GLU A 32 -3.70 4.07 8.85
CA GLU A 32 -2.60 4.81 8.23
C GLU A 32 -1.39 3.88 8.05
N GLY A 33 -0.67 4.08 6.96
CA GLY A 33 0.49 3.27 6.63
C GLY A 33 1.05 3.58 5.24
N THR A 34 2.02 2.80 4.80
CA THR A 34 2.63 2.93 3.48
C THR A 34 2.92 1.55 2.92
N LEU A 35 2.50 1.28 1.68
CA LEU A 35 2.95 0.11 0.93
C LEU A 35 4.22 0.46 0.17
N VAL A 36 5.28 -0.30 0.35
CA VAL A 36 6.57 -0.08 -0.30
C VAL A 36 6.87 -1.24 -1.24
N CYS A 37 7.14 -0.97 -2.51
CA CYS A 37 7.57 -2.03 -3.41
C CYS A 37 9.04 -2.37 -3.17
N SER A 38 9.31 -3.67 -2.95
CA SER A 38 10.65 -4.20 -2.71
C SER A 38 11.59 -4.07 -3.92
N GLU A 39 11.06 -3.99 -5.14
CA GLU A 39 11.85 -3.91 -6.38
C GLU A 39 11.96 -2.49 -6.93
N CYS A 40 10.84 -1.84 -7.29
CA CYS A 40 10.89 -0.48 -7.83
C CYS A 40 11.09 0.61 -6.76
N GLY A 41 10.89 0.30 -5.48
CA GLY A 41 11.03 1.25 -4.37
C GLY A 41 9.88 2.27 -4.28
N GLU A 42 8.80 2.06 -5.03
CA GLU A 42 7.63 2.95 -5.03
C GLU A 42 6.87 2.90 -3.71
N ARG A 43 6.34 4.04 -3.29
CA ARG A 43 5.65 4.18 -2.00
C ARG A 43 4.19 4.58 -2.21
N TYR A 44 3.28 3.76 -1.70
CA TYR A 44 1.84 3.98 -1.78
C TYR A 44 1.27 4.27 -0.40
N PRO A 45 0.95 5.54 -0.08
CA PRO A 45 0.42 5.89 1.23
C PRO A 45 -0.98 5.31 1.41
N ILE A 46 -1.31 4.99 2.65
CA ILE A 46 -2.61 4.55 3.13
C ILE A 46 -3.13 5.65 4.04
N GLU A 47 -4.27 6.23 3.69
CA GLU A 47 -4.94 7.27 4.47
C GLU A 47 -6.42 6.89 4.64
N ASP A 48 -6.97 7.04 5.84
CA ASP A 48 -8.35 6.66 6.18
C ASP A 48 -8.66 5.18 5.83
N GLY A 49 -7.63 4.33 5.90
CA GLY A 49 -7.68 2.93 5.51
C GLY A 49 -7.80 2.64 4.02
N ILE A 50 -7.61 3.65 3.15
CA ILE A 50 -7.64 3.53 1.70
C ILE A 50 -6.20 3.58 1.16
N PRO A 51 -5.64 2.48 0.62
CA PRO A 51 -4.34 2.50 -0.02
C PRO A 51 -4.40 3.21 -1.38
N ASN A 52 -3.56 4.23 -1.57
CA ASN A 52 -3.46 4.93 -2.85
C ASN A 52 -2.48 4.21 -3.79
N LEU A 53 -2.94 3.19 -4.52
CA LEU A 53 -2.14 2.45 -5.51
C LEU A 53 -1.97 3.18 -6.87
N LEU A 54 -2.26 4.48 -6.96
CA LEU A 54 -2.02 5.21 -8.20
C LEU A 54 -0.52 5.39 -8.43
N PRO A 55 -0.03 5.23 -9.69
CA PRO A 55 1.34 5.58 -10.04
C PRO A 55 1.63 7.03 -9.65
N PRO A 56 2.87 7.35 -9.24
CA PRO A 56 3.25 8.72 -8.88
C PRO A 56 3.02 9.71 -10.01
N ASP A 57 3.15 9.29 -11.27
CA ASP A 57 2.84 10.10 -12.46
C ASP A 57 1.36 10.54 -12.56
N MET A 58 0.46 9.95 -11.77
CA MET A 58 -0.97 10.27 -11.75
C MET A 58 -1.45 10.82 -10.40
N ARG A 59 -0.54 11.08 -9.45
CA ARG A 59 -0.85 11.74 -8.18
C ARG A 59 -0.58 13.24 -8.33
N ASP A 60 -1.61 13.98 -8.73
CA ASP A 60 -1.60 15.45 -8.86
C ASP A 60 -1.66 16.15 -7.49
#